data_AF-A0A7Y3A0S6-F1
#
_entry.id   AF-A0A7Y3A0S6-F1
#
_cell.length_a   1.000
_cell.length_b   1.000
_cell.length_c   1.000
_cell.angle_alpha   90.00
_cell.angle_beta   90.00
_cell.angle_gamma   90.00
#
_symmetry.space_group_name_H-M   'P 1'
#
loop_
_entity.id
_entity.type
_entity.pdbx_description
1 polymer ?
#
loop_
_entity_poly.entity_id
_entity_poly.type
_entity_poly.pdbx_seq_one_letter_code
_entity_poly.pdbx_strand_id
1 'polypeptide(L)'
;MRIFKFGGASVKDADGVKNLVKVLNHTGTRDTLIIVSAMGKTTNALEKVISNYFKNKKELQSSLQEVRKYHNAILLDLFDNGTESSD
;
A
#
# COMPACT_ATOMS: atom_id res chain seq x y z
N MET A 1 15.50 13.92 16.05
CA MET A 1 15.02 12.97 15.02
C MET A 1 13.90 12.11 15.58
N ARG A 2 12.74 12.08 14.92
CA ARG A 2 11.60 11.21 15.26
C ARG A 2 11.43 10.10 14.23
N ILE A 3 11.13 8.88 14.68
CA ILE A 3 10.92 7.74 13.80
C ILE A 3 9.50 7.23 13.99
N PHE A 4 8.72 7.23 12.92
CA PHE A 4 7.41 6.59 12.90
C PHE A 4 7.49 5.27 12.15
N LYS A 5 6.85 4.23 12.69
CA LYS A 5 6.67 2.96 12.00
C LYS A 5 5.19 2.63 11.87
N PHE A 6 4.74 2.42 10.64
CA PHE A 6 3.36 2.02 10.34
C PHE A 6 3.35 0.57 9.85
N GLY A 7 2.56 -0.27 10.52
CA GLY A 7 2.36 -1.66 10.10
C GLY A 7 1.43 -1.77 8.91
N GLY A 8 1.36 -2.95 8.28
CA GLY A 8 0.55 -3.15 7.08
C GLY A 8 -0.95 -2.86 7.28
N ALA A 9 -1.47 -3.10 8.49
CA ALA A 9 -2.86 -2.76 8.84
C ALA A 9 -3.13 -1.24 8.83
N SER A 10 -2.13 -0.42 9.15
CA SER A 10 -2.24 1.04 9.19
C SER A 10 -2.27 1.65 7.79
N VAL A 11 -1.82 0.92 6.77
CA VAL A 11 -1.74 1.36 5.37
C VAL A 11 -2.43 0.35 4.44
N LYS A 12 -3.52 -0.28 4.90
CA LYS A 12 -4.19 -1.37 4.16
C LYS A 12 -5.18 -0.88 3.10
N ASP A 13 -5.56 0.39 3.13
CA ASP A 13 -6.54 1.02 2.24
C ASP A 13 -6.26 2.53 2.16
N ALA A 14 -6.99 3.23 1.29
CA ALA A 14 -6.84 4.67 1.08
C ALA A 14 -7.09 5.47 2.36
N ASP A 15 -8.08 5.07 3.16
CA ASP A 15 -8.40 5.74 4.43
C ASP A 15 -7.27 5.59 5.46
N GLY A 16 -6.64 4.41 5.54
CA GLY A 16 -5.45 4.17 6.35
C GLY A 16 -4.29 5.09 5.96
N VAL A 17 -4.04 5.25 4.65
CA VAL A 17 -3.04 6.19 4.14
C VAL A 17 -3.39 7.64 4.47
N LYS A 18 -4.64 8.06 4.26
CA LYS A 18 -5.12 9.41 4.63
C LYS A 18 -4.99 9.66 6.14
N ASN A 19 -5.26 8.65 6.97
CA ASN A 19 -5.12 8.75 8.42
C ASN A 19 -3.65 8.87 8.85
N LEU A 20 -2.73 8.14 8.20
CA LEU A 20 -1.28 8.31 8.42
C LEU A 20 -0.86 9.76 8.17
N VAL A 21 -1.30 10.38 7.07
CA VAL A 21 -1.03 11.80 6.77
C VAL A 21 -1.59 12.72 7.85
N LYS A 22 -2.81 12.47 8.34
CA LYS A 22 -3.40 13.24 9.46
C LYS A 22 -2.53 13.17 10.72
N VAL A 23 -2.01 12.00 11.07
CA VAL A 23 -1.08 11.82 12.20
C VAL A 23 0.19 12.64 11.99
N LEU A 24 0.78 12.62 10.79
CA LEU A 24 1.98 13.40 10.50
C LEU A 24 1.74 14.91 10.55
N ASN A 25 0.59 15.38 10.05
CA ASN A 25 0.23 16.79 10.11
C ASN A 25 0.00 17.27 11.56
N HIS A 26 -0.60 16.42 12.39
CA HIS A 26 -0.82 16.74 13.80
C HIS A 26 0.49 16.72 14.62
N THR A 27 1.37 15.77 14.33
CA THR A 27 2.62 15.60 15.09
C THR A 27 3.78 16.44 14.55
N GLY A 28 3.70 16.92 13.30
CA GLY A 28 4.76 17.63 12.59
C GLY A 28 5.82 16.70 11.99
N THR A 29 6.51 17.18 10.95
CA THR A 29 7.42 16.35 10.13
C THR A 29 8.89 16.80 10.17
N ARG A 30 9.23 17.80 11.01
CA ARG A 30 10.63 18.25 11.17
C ARG A 30 11.50 17.12 11.73
N ASP A 31 12.59 16.81 11.02
CA ASP A 31 13.57 15.79 11.40
C ASP A 31 12.92 14.42 11.69
N THR A 32 12.13 13.95 10.72
CA THR A 32 11.32 12.72 10.83
C THR A 32 11.70 11.67 9.78
N LEU A 33 11.86 10.41 10.21
CA LEU A 33 11.96 9.22 9.37
C LEU A 33 10.67 8.40 9.48
N ILE A 34 10.17 7.91 8.34
CA ILE A 34 8.96 7.08 8.28
C ILE A 34 9.33 5.71 7.73
N ILE A 35 8.91 4.66 8.45
CA ILE A 35 9.06 3.26 8.06
C ILE A 35 7.67 2.69 7.82
N VAL A 36 7.44 2.13 6.64
CA VAL A 36 6.16 1.49 6.29
C VAL A 36 6.38 0.01 5.96
N SER A 37 5.52 -0.85 6.52
CA SER A 37 5.42 -2.24 6.06
C SER A 37 4.62 -2.32 4.75
N ALA A 38 4.67 -3.47 4.07
CA ALA A 38 3.80 -3.74 2.94
C ALA A 38 2.31 -3.62 3.35
N MET A 39 1.48 -3.17 2.41
CA MET A 39 0.07 -2.83 2.66
C MET A 39 -0.77 -4.07 2.98
N GLY A 40 -1.54 -4.03 4.07
CA GLY A 40 -2.44 -5.11 4.45
C GLY A 40 -1.76 -6.49 4.49
N LYS A 41 -2.27 -7.43 3.70
CA LYS A 41 -1.74 -8.81 3.59
C LYS A 41 -0.87 -9.01 2.34
N THR A 42 -0.28 -7.94 1.80
CA THR A 42 0.49 -8.00 0.55
C THR A 42 1.67 -8.97 0.62
N THR A 43 2.36 -9.07 1.76
CA THR A 43 3.44 -10.06 1.95
C THR A 43 2.94 -11.48 1.70
N ASN A 44 1.83 -11.88 2.34
CA ASN A 44 1.24 -13.21 2.15
C ASN A 44 0.73 -13.42 0.71
N ALA A 45 0.22 -12.37 0.07
CA ALA A 45 -0.23 -12.43 -1.32
C ALA A 45 0.96 -12.66 -2.27
N LEU A 46 2.11 -12.00 -2.02
CA LEU A 46 3.34 -12.23 -2.79
C LEU A 46 3.94 -13.61 -2.54
N GLU A 47 3.86 -14.13 -1.31
CA GLU A 47 4.22 -15.52 -1.03
C GLU A 47 3.38 -16.51 -1.84
N LYS A 48 2.07 -16.25 -1.98
CA LYS A 48 1.16 -17.03 -2.85
C LYS A 48 1.57 -16.94 -4.32
N VAL A 49 1.93 -15.75 -4.81
CA VAL A 49 2.45 -15.56 -6.18
C VAL A 49 3.70 -16.41 -6.42
N ILE A 50 4.67 -16.35 -5.51
CA ILE A 50 5.92 -17.12 -5.59
C ILE A 50 5.60 -18.63 -5.56
N SER A 51 4.72 -19.07 -4.66
CA SER A 51 4.30 -20.47 -4.58
C SER A 51 3.67 -20.93 -5.90
N ASN A 52 2.77 -20.14 -6.49
CA ASN A 52 2.14 -20.46 -7.77
C ASN A 52 3.14 -20.46 -8.93
N TYR A 53 4.13 -19.57 -8.93
CA TYR A 53 5.19 -19.56 -9.94
C TYR A 53 5.92 -20.91 -10.02
N PHE A 54 6.28 -21.48 -8.87
CA PHE A 54 6.99 -22.76 -8.81
C PHE A 54 6.09 -23.99 -8.90
N LYS A 55 4.91 -23.96 -8.28
CA LYS A 55 4.09 -25.16 -8.04
C LYS A 55 2.78 -25.21 -8.82
N ASN A 56 2.24 -24.06 -9.24
CA ASN A 56 0.93 -23.99 -9.88
C ASN A 56 0.84 -22.85 -10.91
N LYS A 57 1.49 -23.05 -12.06
CA LYS A 57 1.58 -22.03 -13.13
C LYS A 57 0.22 -21.57 -13.66
N LYS A 58 -0.83 -22.40 -13.57
CA LYS A 58 -2.19 -22.04 -13.97
C LYS A 58 -2.77 -20.90 -13.11
N GLU A 59 -2.41 -20.85 -11.83
CA GLU A 59 -2.84 -19.83 -10.86
C GLU A 59 -1.87 -18.65 -10.72
N LEU A 60 -0.78 -18.63 -11.49
CA LEU A 60 0.20 -17.54 -11.41
C LEU A 60 -0.43 -16.20 -11.83
N GLN A 61 -1.12 -16.18 -12.97
CA GLN A 61 -1.73 -14.96 -13.49
C GLN A 61 -2.84 -14.43 -12.58
N SER A 62 -3.67 -15.32 -12.01
CA SER A 62 -4.74 -14.93 -11.08
C SER A 62 -4.14 -14.30 -9.81
N SER A 63 -3.15 -14.94 -9.19
CA SER A 63 -2.50 -14.40 -7.97
C SER A 63 -1.76 -13.08 -8.21
N LEU A 64 -1.12 -12.89 -9.36
CA LEU A 64 -0.53 -11.60 -9.73
C LEU A 64 -1.60 -10.52 -9.90
N GLN A 65 -2.72 -10.86 -10.55
CA GLN A 65 -3.81 -9.93 -10.77
C GLN A 65 -4.50 -9.53 -9.46
N GLU A 66 -4.59 -10.43 -8.47
CA GLU A 66 -5.08 -10.10 -7.12
C GLU A 66 -4.24 -8.98 -6.47
N VAL A 67 -2.90 -9.10 -6.51
CA VAL A 67 -1.98 -8.09 -5.97
C VAL A 67 -2.15 -6.75 -6.69
N ARG A 68 -2.22 -6.77 -8.02
CA ARG A 68 -2.39 -5.54 -8.84
C ARG A 68 -3.75 -4.88 -8.56
N LYS A 69 -4.82 -5.67 -8.55
CA LYS A 69 -6.18 -5.16 -8.28
C LYS A 69 -6.26 -4.50 -6.92
N TYR A 70 -5.65 -5.09 -5.90
CA TYR A 70 -5.61 -4.53 -4.56
C TYR A 70 -4.95 -3.15 -4.53
N HIS A 71 -3.76 -2.99 -5.11
CA HIS A 71 -3.08 -1.69 -5.13
C HIS A 71 -3.80 -0.68 -6.03
N ASN A 72 -4.34 -1.10 -7.17
CA ASN A 72 -5.11 -0.22 -8.05
C ASN A 72 -6.36 0.34 -7.38
N ALA A 73 -7.08 -0.46 -6.58
CA ALA A 73 -8.22 0.04 -5.83
C ALA A 73 -7.81 1.18 -4.88
N ILE A 74 -6.69 1.01 -4.17
CA ILE A 74 -6.18 2.04 -3.26
C ILE A 74 -5.75 3.30 -4.02
N LEU A 75 -5.12 3.15 -5.19
CA LEU A 75 -4.76 4.29 -6.04
C LEU A 75 -5.99 5.08 -6.50
N LEU A 76 -7.03 4.39 -6.98
CA LEU A 76 -8.28 5.00 -7.42
C LEU A 76 -9.00 5.75 -6.30
N ASP A 77 -8.95 5.22 -5.08
CA ASP A 77 -9.58 5.85 -3.90
C ASP A 77 -8.74 7.01 -3.31
N LEU A 78 -7.45 7.09 -3.67
CA LEU A 78 -6.53 8.15 -3.23
C LEU A 78 -6.45 9.31 -4.23
N PHE A 79 -6.50 9.02 -5.52
CA PHE A 79 -6.23 9.97 -6.58
C PHE A 79 -7.39 9.96 -7.59
N ASP A 80 -8.01 11.12 -7.82
CA ASP A 80 -8.97 11.27 -8.90
C ASP A 80 -8.27 11.13 -10.27
N ASN A 81 -8.84 10.31 -11.16
CA ASN A 81 -8.28 10.04 -12.50
C ASN A 81 -8.45 11.19 -13.51
N GLY A 82 -8.63 12.43 -13.06
CA GLY A 82 -9.02 13.51 -13.97
C GLY A 82 -8.91 14.88 -13.34
N THR A 83 -7.68 15.38 -13.24
CA THR A 83 -7.18 16.61 -13.87
C THR A 83 -5.77 16.83 -13.35
N GLU A 84 -4.79 16.96 -14.23
CA GLU A 84 -3.61 17.77 -13.93
C GLU A 84 -4.13 19.14 -13.47
N SER A 85 -4.18 19.38 -12.17
CA SER A 85 -4.11 20.74 -11.66
C SER A 85 -2.70 21.21 -11.99
N SER A 86 -2.61 21.97 -13.08
CA SER A 86 -1.43 22.74 -13.45
C SER A 86 -1.25 23.80 -12.37
N ASP A 87 -0.42 23.49 -11.38
CA ASP A 87 0.18 24.46 -10.44
C ASP A 87 1.69 24.20 -10.39
#